data_AF-A0A974USY3-F1
#
_entry.id   AF-A0A974USY3-F1
#
_cell.length_a   1.000
_cell.length_b   1.000
_cell.length_c   1.000
_cell.angle_alpha   90.00
_cell.angle_beta   90.00
_cell.angle_gamma   90.00
#
_symmetry.space_group_name_H-M   'P 1'
#
loop_
_entity.id
_entity.type
_entity.pdbx_description
1 polymer ?
#
loop_
_entity_poly.entity_id
_entity_poly.type
_entity_poly.pdbx_seq_one_letter_code
_entity_poly.pdbx_strand_id
1 'polypeptide(L)'
;MALGQFTINFTEMGTTTASAKQQSQQITELLEQMKKTIDSQRESWTGVAADEFQAAYTYCHQLALSLPQALDHAAATLQNINDGTHTTEQGNAQRFAVQ
;
A
#
# COMPACT_ATOMS: atom_id res chain seq x y z
N MET A 1 25.12 27.69 -0.52
CA MET A 1 23.70 27.45 -0.84
C MET A 1 23.25 26.31 0.03
N ALA A 2 22.45 26.58 1.07
CA ALA A 2 21.86 25.54 1.89
C ALA A 2 20.89 24.76 0.98
N LEU A 3 21.25 23.53 0.60
CA LEU A 3 20.29 22.56 0.12
C LEU A 3 19.18 22.54 1.16
N GLY A 4 17.99 23.02 0.80
CA GLY A 4 16.85 23.07 1.69
C GLY A 4 16.75 21.72 2.37
N GLN A 5 16.86 21.71 3.70
CA GLN A 5 16.86 20.50 4.49
C GLN A 5 15.50 19.85 4.25
N PHE A 6 15.46 18.89 3.33
CA PHE A 6 14.32 18.01 3.14
C PHE A 6 14.29 17.13 4.38
N THR A 7 13.66 17.62 5.43
CA THR A 7 13.37 16.83 6.63
C THR A 7 12.29 15.84 6.23
N ILE A 8 12.70 14.70 5.66
CA ILE A 8 11.79 13.62 5.33
C ILE A 8 11.31 13.02 6.65
N ASN A 9 10.02 13.17 6.95
CA ASN A 9 9.41 12.55 8.13
C ASN A 9 9.06 11.09 7.82
N PHE A 10 10.03 10.20 8.00
CA PHE A 10 9.86 8.76 7.75
C PHE A 10 8.76 8.13 8.62
N THR A 11 8.47 8.69 9.80
CA THR A 11 7.37 8.24 10.67
C THR A 11 6.00 8.51 10.05
N GLU A 12 5.79 9.70 9.48
CA GLU A 12 4.54 10.03 8.76
C GLU A 12 4.38 9.18 7.49
N MET A 13 5.46 8.91 6.77
CA MET A 13 5.44 8.04 5.60
C MET A 13 5.13 6.58 5.95
N GLY A 14 5.71 6.06 7.04
CA GLY A 14 5.39 4.73 7.56
C GLY A 14 3.91 4.63 7.97
N THR A 15 3.40 5.65 8.66
CA THR A 15 1.98 5.72 9.07
C THR A 15 1.06 5.74 7.85
N THR A 16 1.39 6.54 6.82
CA THR A 16 0.62 6.62 5.58
C THR A 16 0.60 5.28 4.85
N THR A 17 1.72 4.57 4.80
CA THR A 17 1.82 3.25 4.15
C THR A 17 0.99 2.19 4.90
N ALA A 18 1.00 2.22 6.24
CA ALA A 18 0.14 1.37 7.06
C ALA A 18 -1.36 1.68 6.84
N SER A 19 -1.75 2.96 6.79
CA SER A 19 -3.12 3.37 6.48
C SER A 19 -3.55 2.93 5.07
N ALA A 20 -2.68 3.06 4.07
CA ALA A 20 -2.95 2.59 2.71
C ALA A 20 -3.15 1.06 2.67
N LYS A 21 -2.39 0.30 3.46
CA LYS A 21 -2.55 -1.15 3.57
C LYS A 21 -3.90 -1.53 4.18
N GLN A 22 -4.31 -0.84 5.25
CA GLN A 22 -5.62 -1.05 5.87
C GLN A 22 -6.77 -0.73 4.89
N GLN A 23 -6.67 0.37 4.14
CA GLN A 23 -7.65 0.71 3.10
C GLN A 23 -7.67 -0.34 1.98
N SER A 24 -6.50 -0.86 1.58
CA SER A 24 -6.42 -1.94 0.58
C SER A 24 -7.14 -3.20 1.05
N GLN A 25 -7.03 -3.57 2.32
CA GLN A 25 -7.75 -4.71 2.89
C GLN A 25 -9.26 -4.47 2.86
N GLN A 26 -9.70 -3.26 3.24
CA GLN A 26 -11.12 -2.87 3.16
C GLN A 26 -11.66 -2.93 1.72
N ILE A 27 -10.87 -2.53 0.71
CA ILE A 27 -11.27 -2.64 -0.69
C ILE A 27 -11.51 -4.11 -1.08
N THR A 28 -10.62 -5.01 -0.68
CA THR A 28 -10.78 -6.45 -0.94
C THR A 28 -12.06 -6.99 -0.29
N GLU A 29 -12.32 -6.63 0.97
CA GLU A 29 -13.55 -7.04 1.68
C GLU A 29 -14.82 -6.51 1.00
N LEU A 30 -14.81 -5.25 0.54
CA LEU A 30 -15.94 -4.65 -0.19
C LEU A 30 -16.18 -5.36 -1.53
N LEU A 31 -15.12 -5.73 -2.25
CA LEU A 31 -15.22 -6.51 -3.48
C LEU A 31 -15.83 -7.90 -3.20
N GLU A 32 -15.42 -8.57 -2.13
CA GLU A 32 -16.02 -9.85 -1.72
C GLU A 32 -17.50 -9.72 -1.35
N GLN A 33 -17.88 -8.66 -0.62
CA GLN A 33 -19.27 -8.39 -0.30
C GLN A 33 -20.10 -8.16 -1.56
N MET A 34 -19.60 -7.35 -2.50
CA MET A 34 -20.25 -7.11 -3.78
C MET A 34 -20.47 -8.41 -4.57
N LYS A 35 -19.46 -9.30 -4.59
CA LYS A 35 -19.59 -10.63 -5.19
C LYS A 35 -20.67 -11.46 -4.50
N LYS A 36 -20.69 -11.53 -3.16
CA LYS A 36 -21.71 -12.28 -2.42
C LYS A 36 -23.12 -11.77 -2.72
N THR A 37 -23.31 -10.45 -2.78
CA THR A 37 -24.61 -9.86 -3.11
C THR A 37 -25.06 -10.27 -4.51
N ILE A 38 -24.17 -10.24 -5.50
CA ILE A 38 -24.53 -10.62 -6.87
C ILE A 38 -24.72 -12.13 -7.02
N ASP A 39 -23.90 -12.96 -6.37
CA ASP A 39 -24.08 -14.40 -6.33
C ASP A 39 -25.42 -14.79 -5.67
N SER A 40 -25.89 -14.03 -4.67
CA SER A 40 -27.23 -14.22 -4.07
C SER A 40 -28.39 -13.82 -4.99
N GLN A 41 -28.13 -12.97 -5.99
CA GLN A 41 -29.10 -12.53 -6.99
C GLN A 41 -28.95 -13.29 -8.31
N ARG A 42 -28.11 -14.32 -8.35
CA ARG A 42 -27.76 -15.04 -9.58
C ARG A 42 -28.92 -15.82 -10.19
N GLU A 43 -29.96 -16.13 -9.41
CA GLU A 43 -31.23 -16.67 -9.94
C GLU A 43 -31.96 -15.66 -10.84
N SER A 44 -31.75 -14.35 -10.65
CA SER A 44 -32.34 -13.29 -11.48
C SER A 44 -31.38 -12.71 -12.52
N TRP A 45 -30.07 -12.89 -12.34
CA TRP A 45 -29.02 -12.45 -13.27
C TRP A 45 -28.45 -13.65 -14.04
N THR A 46 -29.14 -14.05 -15.11
CA THR A 46 -28.65 -15.09 -16.04
C THR A 46 -28.23 -14.48 -17.38
N GLY A 47 -27.20 -15.05 -18.02
CA GLY A 47 -26.69 -14.61 -19.33
C GLY A 47 -25.46 -13.70 -19.27
N VAL A 48 -25.21 -12.96 -20.36
CA VAL A 48 -23.96 -12.21 -20.63
C VAL A 48 -23.58 -11.22 -19.53
N ALA A 49 -24.56 -10.57 -18.88
CA ALA A 49 -24.30 -9.59 -17.82
C ALA A 49 -23.64 -10.19 -16.57
N ALA A 50 -23.98 -11.44 -16.23
CA ALA A 50 -23.35 -12.14 -15.10
C ALA A 50 -21.90 -12.51 -15.42
N ASP A 51 -21.62 -12.89 -16.67
CA ASP A 51 -20.27 -13.22 -17.12
C ASP A 51 -19.37 -11.97 -17.19
N GLU A 52 -19.89 -10.85 -17.71
CA GLU A 52 -19.20 -9.55 -17.72
C GLU A 52 -18.89 -9.05 -16.31
N PHE A 53 -19.84 -9.15 -15.39
CA PHE A 53 -19.61 -8.79 -14.00
C PHE A 53 -18.55 -9.70 -13.36
N GLN A 54 -18.63 -11.02 -13.57
CA GLN A 54 -17.65 -11.95 -13.02
C GLN A 54 -16.23 -11.67 -13.56
N ALA A 55 -16.11 -11.29 -14.84
CA ALA A 55 -14.84 -10.87 -15.43
C ALA A 55 -14.31 -9.58 -14.77
N ALA A 56 -15.16 -8.55 -14.62
CA ALA A 56 -14.80 -7.30 -13.97
C ALA A 56 -14.39 -7.51 -12.49
N TYR A 57 -15.16 -8.31 -11.74
CA TYR A 57 -14.83 -8.70 -10.38
C TYR A 57 -13.47 -9.40 -10.31
N THR A 58 -13.22 -10.37 -11.19
CA THR A 58 -11.97 -11.14 -11.19
C THR A 58 -10.76 -10.24 -11.41
N TYR A 59 -10.86 -9.31 -12.36
CA TYR A 59 -9.83 -8.31 -12.62
C TYR A 59 -9.58 -7.39 -11.41
N CYS A 60 -10.64 -6.78 -10.86
CA CYS A 60 -10.53 -5.89 -9.71
C CYS A 60 -9.99 -6.61 -8.47
N HIS A 61 -10.41 -7.85 -8.23
CA HIS A 61 -9.98 -8.67 -7.11
C HIS A 61 -8.50 -9.04 -7.20
N GLN A 62 -8.02 -9.44 -8.39
CA GLN A 62 -6.60 -9.71 -8.61
C GLN A 62 -5.73 -8.48 -8.35
N LEU A 63 -6.16 -7.30 -8.81
CA LEU A 63 -5.46 -6.05 -8.51
C LEU A 63 -5.46 -5.74 -7.01
N ALA A 64 -6.61 -5.88 -6.34
CA ALA A 64 -6.74 -5.65 -4.91
C ALA A 64 -5.85 -6.59 -4.07
N LEU A 65 -5.61 -7.83 -4.53
CA LEU A 65 -4.67 -8.75 -3.88
C LEU A 65 -3.20 -8.38 -4.07
N SER A 66 -2.86 -7.71 -5.17
CA SER A 66 -1.48 -7.28 -5.48
C SER A 66 -1.08 -5.98 -4.77
N LEU A 67 -2.05 -5.11 -4.47
CA LEU A 67 -1.82 -3.79 -3.88
C LEU A 67 -1.13 -3.84 -2.49
N PRO A 68 -1.49 -4.75 -1.56
CA PRO A 68 -0.81 -4.90 -0.28
C PRO A 68 0.67 -5.24 -0.43
N GLN A 69 1.03 -6.08 -1.41
CA GLN A 69 2.41 -6.50 -1.65
C GLN A 69 3.27 -5.32 -2.16
N ALA A 70 2.70 -4.50 -3.05
CA ALA A 70 3.36 -3.28 -3.52
C ALA A 70 3.55 -2.27 -2.37
N LEU A 71 2.55 -2.13 -1.49
CA LEU A 71 2.64 -1.27 -0.30
C LEU A 71 3.67 -1.80 0.72
N ASP A 72 3.78 -3.11 0.90
CA ASP A 72 4.80 -3.73 1.76
C ASP A 72 6.21 -3.47 1.22
N HIS A 73 6.41 -3.55 -0.11
CA HIS A 73 7.68 -3.20 -0.73
C HIS A 73 8.03 -1.71 -0.57
N ALA A 74 7.03 -0.82 -0.70
CA ALA A 74 7.21 0.61 -0.45
C ALA A 74 7.59 0.89 1.02
N ALA A 75 6.91 0.23 1.98
CA ALA A 75 7.23 0.35 3.40
C ALA A 75 8.67 -0.10 3.70
N ALA A 76 9.08 -1.26 3.19
CA ALA A 76 10.43 -1.78 3.37
C ALA A 76 11.49 -0.85 2.77
N THR A 77 11.22 -0.28 1.59
CA THR A 77 12.12 0.69 0.95
C THR A 77 12.27 1.95 1.79
N LEU A 78 11.15 2.49 2.31
CA LEU A 78 11.17 3.67 3.19
C LEU A 78 11.94 3.40 4.49
N GLN A 79 11.78 2.22 5.07
CA GLN A 79 12.52 1.81 6.26
C GLN A 79 14.03 1.71 5.99
N ASN A 80 14.42 1.09 4.88
CA ASN A 80 15.83 1.00 4.48
C ASN A 80 16.47 2.38 4.27
N ILE A 81 15.74 3.33 3.67
CA ILE A 81 16.21 4.71 3.51
C ILE A 81 16.37 5.39 4.87
N ASN A 82 15.40 5.21 5.79
CA ASN A 82 15.46 5.76 7.13
C ASN A 82 16.70 5.25 7.90
N ASP A 83 16.92 3.93 7.88
CA ASP A 83 18.05 3.29 8.58
C ASP A 83 19.40 3.73 8.00
N GLY A 84 19.49 3.83 6.66
CA GLY A 84 20.68 4.35 5.98
C GLY A 84 20.96 5.82 6.30
N THR A 85 19.91 6.63 6.40
CA THR A 85 20.02 8.05 6.77
C THR A 85 20.49 8.19 8.21
N HIS A 86 19.88 7.48 9.17
CA HIS A 86 20.31 7.49 10.57
C HIS A 86 21.76 7.02 10.76
N THR A 87 22.17 5.97 10.05
CA THR A 87 23.55 5.46 10.10
C THR A 87 24.54 6.50 9.59
N THR A 88 24.20 7.19 8.50
CA THR A 88 25.03 8.25 7.91
C THR A 88 25.11 9.47 8.82
N GLU A 89 23.99 9.89 9.41
CA GLU A 89 23.93 11.02 10.34
C GLU A 89 24.68 10.71 11.65
N GLN A 90 24.56 9.50 12.21
CA GLN A 90 25.36 9.09 13.38
C GLN A 90 26.86 9.05 13.07
N GLY A 91 27.25 8.49 11.92
CA GLY A 91 28.65 8.44 11.49
C GLY A 91 29.25 9.85 11.29
N ASN A 92 28.46 10.77 10.73
CA ASN A 92 28.87 12.17 10.60
C ASN A 92 28.90 12.86 11.96
N ALA A 93 27.91 12.69 12.83
CA ALA A 93 27.91 13.27 14.17
C ALA A 93 29.13 12.82 14.99
N GLN A 94 29.51 11.55 14.91
CA GLN A 94 30.74 11.05 15.53
C GLN A 94 32.01 11.65 14.91
N ARG A 95 32.06 11.81 13.59
CA ARG A 95 33.20 12.44 12.90
C ARG A 95 33.36 13.92 13.21
N PHE A 96 32.26 14.66 13.37
CA PHE A 96 32.26 16.08 13.70
C PHE A 96 32.34 16.37 15.21
N ALA A 97 32.07 15.39 16.08
CA ALA A 97 32.25 15.52 17.53
C ALA A 97 33.69 15.26 18.02
N VAL A 98 34.56 14.74 17.14
CA VAL A 98 35.97 14.42 17.44
C VAL A 98 36.95 15.45 16.87
N GLN A 99 36.45 16.53 16.25
CA GLN A 99 37.22 17.74 15.90
C GLN A 99 36.98 18.84 16.92
#